data_AF-A0A1Q7BYA4-F1
#
_entry.id   AF-A0A1Q7BYA4-F1
#
_cell.length_a   1.000
_cell.length_b   1.000
_cell.length_c   1.000
_cell.angle_alpha   90.00
_cell.angle_beta   90.00
_cell.angle_gamma   90.00
#
_symmetry.space_group_name_H-M   'P 1'
#
loop_
_entity.id
_entity.type
_entity.pdbx_description
1 polymer ?
#
loop_
_entity_poly.entity_id
_entity_poly.type
_entity_poly.pdbx_seq_one_letter_code
_entity_poly.pdbx_strand_id
1 'polypeptide(L)'
;MRSAPVQLRAYQGRDIAGIRSSFAGRGRRVLSRSPTGSGKTVQFSTGVAVAAARGIWAVILGHQDEIVRQTSKVLDELGVTASSPPDMTRP
;
A
#
# COMPACT_ATOMS: atom_id res chain seq x y z
N MET A 1 16.78 10.86 -7.24
CA MET A 1 16.69 11.55 -5.94
C MET A 1 16.16 10.54 -4.93
N ARG A 2 16.93 10.13 -3.91
CA ARG A 2 16.44 9.21 -2.86
C ARG A 2 15.59 10.03 -1.88
N SER A 3 14.29 9.79 -1.83
CA SER A 3 13.41 10.41 -0.84
C SER A 3 13.76 9.95 0.58
N ALA A 4 13.59 10.84 1.56
CA ALA A 4 13.78 10.54 2.98
C ALA A 4 12.88 9.36 3.40
N PRO A 5 13.31 8.53 4.37
CA PRO A 5 12.51 7.39 4.83
C PRO A 5 11.14 7.87 5.31
N VAL A 6 10.09 7.23 4.82
CA VAL A 6 8.71 7.51 5.22
C VAL A 6 8.58 7.24 6.73
N GLN A 7 8.49 8.32 7.51
CA GLN A 7 8.32 8.23 8.95
C GLN A 7 6.84 8.03 9.30
N LEU A 8 6.52 6.84 9.80
CA LEU A 8 5.16 6.50 10.20
C LEU A 8 4.77 7.21 11.51
N ARG A 9 3.54 7.71 11.57
CA ARG A 9 2.93 8.13 12.84
C ARG A 9 2.66 6.90 13.71
N ALA A 10 2.62 7.07 15.04
CA ALA A 10 2.44 5.95 15.97
C ALA A 10 1.15 5.13 15.71
N TYR A 11 0.05 5.78 15.31
CA TYR A 11 -1.18 5.07 14.94
C TYR A 11 -1.00 4.26 13.64
N GLN A 12 -0.24 4.78 12.68
CA GLN A 12 0.00 4.11 11.41
C GLN A 12 0.76 2.80 11.61
N GLY A 13 1.78 2.82 12.47
CA GLY A 13 2.51 1.61 12.86
C GLY A 13 1.61 0.58 13.54
N ARG A 14 0.73 1.00 14.46
CA ARG A 14 -0.23 0.11 15.13
C ARG A 14 -1.21 -0.52 14.15
N ASP A 15 -1.78 0.26 13.23
CA ASP A 15 -2.74 -0.23 12.24
C ASP A 15 -2.10 -1.25 11.30
N ILE A 16 -0.87 -0.98 10.81
CA ILE A 16 -0.12 -1.89 9.95
C ILE A 16 0.18 -3.20 10.69
N ALA A 17 0.59 -3.13 11.97
CA ALA A 17 0.83 -4.31 12.79
C ALA A 17 -0.44 -5.16 12.94
N GLY A 18 -1.59 -4.52 13.16
CA GLY A 18 -2.90 -5.18 13.21
C GLY A 18 -3.22 -5.92 11.92
N ILE A 19 -3.09 -5.26 10.76
CA ILE A 19 -3.32 -5.87 9.44
C ILE A 19 -2.41 -7.10 9.24
N ARG A 20 -1.11 -6.96 9.56
CA ARG A 20 -0.16 -8.08 9.43
C ARG A 20 -0.52 -9.25 10.32
N SER A 21 -0.94 -8.99 11.56
CA SER A 21 -1.40 -10.02 12.49
C SER A 21 -2.63 -10.75 11.95
N SER A 22 -3.60 -10.03 11.37
CA SER A 22 -4.78 -10.65 10.74
C SER A 22 -4.42 -11.61 9.60
N PHE A 23 -3.47 -11.23 8.74
CA PHE A 23 -2.99 -12.14 7.68
C PHE A 23 -2.20 -13.33 8.25
N ALA A 24 -1.36 -13.12 9.27
CA ALA A 24 -0.63 -14.19 9.95
C ALA A 24 -1.58 -15.21 10.61
N GLY A 25 -2.71 -14.74 11.16
CA GLY A 25 -3.81 -15.56 11.67
C GLY A 25 -4.67 -16.23 10.58
N ARG A 26 -4.20 -16.29 9.32
CA ARG A 26 -4.90 -16.86 8.15
C ARG A 26 -6.18 -16.12 7.75
N GLY A 27 -6.33 -14.86 8.16
CA GLY A 27 -7.40 -14.00 7.69
C GLY A 27 -7.31 -13.77 6.18
N ARG A 28 -8.32 -14.23 5.43
CA ARG A 28 -8.37 -14.08 3.96
C ARG A 28 -8.97 -12.75 3.49
N ARG A 29 -9.76 -12.10 4.35
CA ARG A 29 -10.50 -10.86 4.05
C ARG A 29 -10.32 -9.90 5.22
N VAL A 30 -9.36 -8.98 5.09
CA VAL A 30 -9.00 -8.03 6.14
C VAL A 30 -9.48 -6.64 5.73
N LEU A 31 -10.24 -5.96 6.61
CA LEU A 31 -10.71 -4.59 6.40
C LEU A 31 -10.00 -3.66 7.38
N SER A 32 -9.27 -2.68 6.84
CA SER A 32 -8.73 -1.56 7.61
C SER A 32 -9.62 -0.34 7.45
N ARG A 33 -10.06 0.26 8.55
CA ARG A 33 -10.86 1.50 8.56
C ARG A 33 -10.03 2.64 9.12
N SER A 34 -10.07 3.79 8.46
CA SER A 34 -9.34 4.98 8.88
C SER A 34 -10.07 6.24 8.37
N PRO A 35 -10.06 7.37 9.08
CA PRO A 35 -10.69 8.61 8.62
C PRO A 35 -10.01 9.18 7.36
N THR A 36 -10.67 10.08 6.63
CA THR A 36 -10.02 10.81 5.53
C THR A 36 -8.82 11.60 6.06
N GLY A 37 -7.79 11.82 5.22
CA GLY A 37 -6.57 12.52 5.64
C GLY A 37 -5.63 11.75 6.59
N SER A 38 -5.97 10.55 7.02
CA SER A 38 -5.14 9.73 7.93
C SER A 38 -3.87 9.12 7.29
N GLY A 39 -3.65 9.35 5.99
CA GLY A 39 -2.55 8.75 5.27
C GLY A 39 -2.73 7.27 4.96
N LYS A 40 -3.96 6.83 4.62
CA LYS A 40 -4.24 5.44 4.19
C LYS A 40 -3.29 4.96 3.09
N THR A 41 -2.95 5.83 2.14
CA THR A 41 -1.99 5.52 1.06
C THR A 41 -0.61 5.20 1.60
N VAL A 42 -0.12 5.96 2.58
CA VAL A 42 1.18 5.71 3.23
C VAL A 42 1.16 4.37 3.97
N GLN A 43 0.10 4.10 4.74
CA GLN A 43 -0.05 2.84 5.48
C GLN A 43 -0.06 1.63 4.53
N PHE A 44 -0.87 1.73 3.47
CA PHE A 44 -1.03 0.70 2.46
C PHE A 44 0.27 0.44 1.69
N SER A 45 0.90 1.49 1.13
CA SER A 45 2.13 1.35 0.36
C SER A 45 3.28 0.79 1.19
N THR A 46 3.35 1.15 2.48
CA THR A 46 4.33 0.56 3.41
C THR A 46 4.10 -0.95 3.58
N GLY A 47 2.84 -1.39 3.72
CA GLY A 47 2.50 -2.81 3.79
C GLY A 47 2.86 -3.57 2.50
N VAL A 48 2.57 -2.97 1.34
CA VAL A 48 2.92 -3.53 0.03
C VAL A 48 4.42 -3.65 -0.14
N ALA A 49 5.20 -2.64 0.25
CA ALA A 49 6.66 -2.69 0.17
C ALA A 49 7.26 -3.85 0.98
N VAL A 50 6.73 -4.12 2.17
CA VAL A 50 7.14 -5.28 2.98
C VAL A 50 6.76 -6.61 2.30
N ALA A 51 5.62 -6.69 1.64
CA ALA A 51 5.21 -7.89 0.89
C ALA A 51 6.09 -8.11 -0.34
N ALA A 52 6.35 -7.05 -1.11
CA ALA A 52 7.20 -7.06 -2.30
C ALA A 52 8.64 -7.47 -1.96
N ALA A 53 9.19 -6.97 -0.84
CA ALA A 53 10.52 -7.38 -0.35
C ALA A 53 10.60 -8.88 -0.02
N ARG A 54 9.46 -9.57 0.13
CA ARG A 54 9.37 -11.03 0.34
C ARG A 54 9.03 -11.79 -0.93
N GLY A 55 9.05 -11.13 -2.10
CA GLY A 55 8.68 -11.71 -3.39
C GLY A 55 7.18 -11.93 -3.58
N ILE A 56 6.33 -11.33 -2.75
CA ILE A 56 4.87 -11.47 -2.84
C ILE A 56 4.33 -10.38 -3.76
N TRP A 57 3.53 -10.79 -4.74
CA TRP A 57 2.86 -9.89 -5.67
C TRP A 57 1.58 -9.33 -5.06
N ALA A 58 1.32 -8.04 -5.26
CA ALA A 58 0.12 -7.35 -4.79
C ALA A 58 -0.58 -6.65 -5.97
N VAL A 59 -1.89 -6.80 -6.05
CA VAL A 59 -2.74 -6.06 -7.00
C VAL A 59 -3.43 -4.92 -6.26
N ILE A 60 -3.35 -3.73 -6.83
CA ILE A 60 -3.85 -2.49 -6.24
C ILE A 60 -4.96 -1.97 -7.13
N LEU A 61 -6.17 -1.88 -6.57
CA LEU A 61 -7.35 -1.41 -7.29
C LEU A 61 -7.80 -0.09 -6.69
N GLY A 62 -7.76 0.97 -7.51
CA GLY A 62 -8.31 2.28 -7.18
C GLY A 62 -9.45 2.61 -8.15
N HIS A 63 -10.48 3.32 -7.68
CA HIS A 63 -11.62 3.67 -8.53
C HIS A 63 -11.35 4.91 -9.41
N GLN A 64 -10.32 5.68 -9.09
CA GLN A 64 -9.92 6.89 -9.81
C GLN A 64 -8.44 6.84 -10.15
N ASP A 65 -8.12 7.27 -11.37
CA ASP A 65 -6.76 7.40 -11.88
C ASP A 65 -5.83 8.20 -10.97
N GLU A 66 -6.32 9.29 -10.37
CA GLU A 66 -5.53 10.12 -9.46
C GLU A 66 -5.02 9.31 -8.25
N ILE A 67 -5.87 8.46 -7.68
CA ILE A 67 -5.51 7.60 -6.55
C ILE A 67 -4.46 6.58 -6.96
N VAL A 68 -4.60 5.99 -8.16
CA VAL A 68 -3.64 5.03 -8.70
C VAL A 68 -2.28 5.70 -8.93
N ARG A 69 -2.26 6.89 -9.55
CA ARG A 69 -1.03 7.67 -9.77
C ARG A 69 -0.36 8.09 -8.45
N GLN A 70 -1.14 8.58 -7.49
CA GLN A 70 -0.63 8.94 -6.16
C GLN A 70 -0.03 7.73 -5.43
N THR A 71 -0.70 6.58 -5.50
CA THR A 71 -0.22 5.35 -4.87
C THR A 71 1.07 4.85 -5.54
N SER A 72 1.14 4.91 -6.87
CA SER A 72 2.33 4.53 -7.65
C SER A 72 3.54 5.37 -7.25
N LYS A 73 3.38 6.70 -7.14
CA LYS A 73 4.44 7.60 -6.69
C LYS A 73 4.99 7.21 -5.30
N VAL A 74 4.11 6.93 -4.34
CA VAL A 74 4.52 6.53 -2.98
C VAL A 74 5.23 5.18 -2.99
N LEU A 75 4.81 4.25 -3.85
CA LEU A 75 5.48 2.95 -4.00
C LEU A 75 6.88 3.09 -4.61
N ASP A 76 7.03 3.94 -5.62
CA ASP A 76 8.34 4.24 -6.23
C ASP A 76 9.29 4.88 -5.19
N GLU A 77 8.78 5.79 -4.35
CA GLU A 77 9.54 6.37 -3.23
C GLU A 77 9.98 5.31 -2.20
N LEU A 78 9.23 4.23 -2.06
CA LEU A 78 9.54 3.07 -1.21
C LEU A 78 10.38 2.00 -1.94
N GLY A 79 10.79 2.24 -3.19
CA GLY A 79 11.60 1.30 -3.98
C GLY A 79 10.81 0.14 -4.59
N VAL A 80 9.48 0.25 -4.65
CA VAL A 80 8.60 -0.75 -5.28
C VAL A 80 8.13 -0.20 -6.62
N THR A 81 8.65 -0.75 -7.71
CA THR A 81 8.18 -0.39 -9.05
C THR A 81 6.85 -1.07 -9.32
N ALA A 82 5.79 -0.27 -9.45
CA ALA A 82 4.54 -0.76 -10.01
C ALA A 82 4.74 -1.02 -11.51
N SER A 83 4.35 -2.20 -12.00
CA SER A 83 4.21 -2.39 -13.44
C SER A 83 3.18 -1.38 -13.96
N SER A 84 3.39 -0.84 -15.17
CA SER A 84 2.45 0.08 -15.80
C SER A 84 1.01 -0.42 -15.63
N PRO A 85 0.04 0.43 -15.24
CA PRO A 85 -1.31 -0.03 -14.97
C PRO A 85 -1.80 -0.78 -16.21
N PRO A 86 -2.22 -2.05 -16.07
CA PRO A 86 -2.82 -2.76 -17.19
C PRO A 86 -4.01 -1.92 -17.65
N ASP A 87 -4.13 -1.74 -18.95
CA ASP A 87 -5.27 -1.04 -19.54
C ASP A 87 -6.54 -1.84 -19.25
N MET A 88 -7.23 -1.48 -18.17
CA MET A 88 -8.47 -2.13 -17.73
C MET A 88 -9.67 -1.77 -18.63
N THR A 89 -9.47 -0.95 -19.67
CA THR A 89 -10.48 -0.63 -20.68
C THR A 89 -10.43 -1.59 -21.87
N ARG A 90 -9.40 -2.44 -21.96
CA ARG A 90 -9.39 -3.56 -22.91
C ARG A 90 -10.22 -4.73 -22.36
N PRO A 91 -11.18 -5.24 -23.14
CA PRO A 91 -11.99 -6.39 -22.76
C PRO A 91 -11.17 -7.68 -22.62
#